data_AF-A0A1F9B9D9-F1
#
_entry.id   AF-A0A1F9B9D9-F1
#
_cell.length_a   1.000
_cell.length_b   1.000
_cell.length_c   1.000
_cell.angle_alpha   90.00
_cell.angle_beta   90.00
_cell.angle_gamma   90.00
#
_symmetry.space_group_name_H-M   'P 1'
#
loop_
_entity.id
_entity.type
_entity.pdbx_description
1 polymer ?
#
loop_
_entity_poly.entity_id
_entity_poly.type
_entity_poly.pdbx_seq_one_letter_code
_entity_poly.pdbx_strand_id
1 'polypeptide(L)'
;MTVLVFCTIVIIVPGCDADVLQGGAVYERNCANCHGAFGKGDGPRAATMQIKAIDFTQSEVMEVISPKAFERMLFKACPLWPGTRLVTSSPLTRSGTSSDM
;
A
#
# COMPACT_ATOMS: atom_id res chain seq x y z
N MET A 1 31.07 -5.40 31.86
CA MET A 1 31.51 -4.65 30.67
C MET A 1 32.28 -5.65 29.82
N THR A 2 31.93 -6.03 28.59
CA THR A 2 31.40 -5.17 27.51
C THR A 2 30.79 -5.98 26.33
N VAL A 3 30.43 -7.26 26.49
CA VAL A 3 30.10 -8.14 25.32
C VAL A 3 28.59 -8.33 25.06
N LEU A 4 27.70 -7.93 25.97
CA LEU A 4 26.24 -8.12 25.82
C LEU A 4 25.49 -6.93 25.18
N VAL A 5 26.21 -5.87 24.76
CA VAL A 5 25.62 -4.63 24.19
C VAL A 5 25.72 -4.60 22.66
N PHE A 6 25.92 -5.76 22.01
CA PHE A 6 25.98 -5.84 20.53
C PHE A 6 24.80 -6.58 19.89
N CYS A 7 23.88 -7.14 20.68
CA CYS A 7 22.68 -7.80 20.16
C CYS A 7 21.46 -6.86 20.01
N THR A 8 21.66 -5.55 20.15
CA THR A 8 20.61 -4.51 20.00
C THR A 8 20.57 -3.88 18.61
N ILE A 9 21.38 -4.36 17.65
CA ILE A 9 21.18 -4.04 16.23
C ILE A 9 20.03 -4.92 15.70
N VAL A 10 18.88 -4.83 16.38
CA VAL A 10 17.60 -4.99 15.71
C VAL A 10 17.57 -3.83 14.73
N ILE A 11 17.61 -4.16 13.45
CA ILE A 11 17.45 -3.24 12.35
C ILE A 11 16.05 -2.63 12.51
N ILE A 12 15.95 -1.54 13.26
CA ILE A 12 14.74 -0.71 13.31
C ILE A 12 14.79 0.14 12.05
N VAL A 13 14.40 -0.44 10.93
CA VAL A 13 13.90 0.35 9.80
C VAL A 13 12.44 0.66 10.16
N PRO A 14 12.08 1.89 10.57
CA PRO A 14 10.68 2.24 10.77
C PRO A 14 10.02 2.25 9.38
N GLY A 15 9.40 1.13 9.01
CA GLY A 15 8.82 0.93 7.67
C GLY A 15 8.59 -0.53 7.28
N CYS A 16 9.05 -1.52 8.05
CA CYS A 16 8.95 -2.94 7.68
C CYS A 16 7.80 -3.73 8.33
N ASP A 17 6.83 -3.07 8.99
CA ASP A 17 5.67 -3.75 9.59
C ASP A 17 4.50 -3.95 8.62
N ALA A 18 4.79 -4.06 7.31
CA ALA A 18 3.76 -4.41 6.34
C ALA A 18 3.36 -5.88 6.57
N ASP A 19 2.22 -6.11 7.21
CA ASP A 19 1.63 -7.44 7.32
C ASP A 19 1.15 -7.90 5.94
N VAL A 20 2.00 -8.70 5.28
CA VAL A 20 1.74 -9.24 3.93
C VAL A 20 0.52 -10.14 3.91
N LEU A 21 0.21 -10.86 5.00
CA LEU A 21 -0.95 -11.73 5.06
C LEU A 21 -2.24 -10.90 5.11
N GLN A 22 -2.26 -9.88 5.96
CA GLN A 22 -3.36 -8.93 6.03
C GLN A 22 -3.53 -8.18 4.70
N GLY A 23 -2.41 -7.74 4.10
CA GLY A 23 -2.39 -7.08 2.79
C GLY A 23 -2.92 -7.98 1.67
N GLY A 24 -2.53 -9.25 1.64
CA GLY A 24 -3.00 -10.24 0.67
C GLY A 24 -4.51 -10.46 0.75
N ALA A 25 -5.06 -10.58 1.96
CA ALA A 25 -6.50 -10.73 2.15
C ALA A 25 -7.29 -9.49 1.70
N VAL A 26 -6.74 -8.29 1.90
CA VAL A 26 -7.34 -7.03 1.38
C VAL A 26 -7.25 -6.98 -0.15
N TYR A 27 -6.13 -7.42 -0.72
CA TYR A 27 -5.90 -7.45 -2.16
C TYR A 27 -6.89 -8.39 -2.87
N GLU A 28 -7.04 -9.61 -2.37
CA GLU A 28 -7.95 -10.60 -2.93
C GLU A 28 -9.40 -10.09 -2.99
N ARG A 29 -9.88 -9.50 -1.89
CA ARG A 29 -11.27 -9.02 -1.79
C ARG A 29 -11.58 -7.83 -2.69
N ASN A 30 -10.61 -6.93 -2.88
CA ASN A 30 -10.90 -5.60 -3.42
C ASN A 30 -10.17 -5.26 -4.71
N CYS A 31 -9.02 -5.87 -4.97
CA CYS A 31 -8.11 -5.50 -6.05
C CYS A 31 -8.08 -6.53 -7.17
N ALA A 32 -8.08 -7.83 -6.81
CA ALA A 32 -7.88 -8.93 -7.74
C ALA A 32 -8.93 -9.02 -8.86
N ASN A 33 -10.14 -8.52 -8.62
CA ASN A 33 -11.21 -8.54 -9.62
C ASN A 33 -10.90 -7.67 -10.86
N CYS A 34 -10.07 -6.64 -10.70
CA CYS A 34 -9.60 -5.78 -11.79
C CYS A 34 -8.12 -6.01 -12.11
N HIS A 35 -7.27 -6.18 -11.09
CA HIS A 35 -5.83 -6.31 -11.25
C HIS A 35 -5.33 -7.76 -11.43
N GLY A 36 -6.21 -8.76 -11.29
CA GLY A 36 -5.86 -10.18 -11.37
C GLY A 36 -5.28 -10.72 -10.06
N ALA A 37 -5.25 -12.05 -9.90
CA ALA A 37 -4.74 -12.69 -8.67
C ALA A 37 -3.26 -12.40 -8.42
N PHE A 38 -2.50 -12.15 -9.49
CA PHE A 38 -1.06 -11.90 -9.45
C PHE A 38 -0.69 -10.45 -9.82
N GLY A 39 -1.67 -9.54 -9.90
CA GLY A 39 -1.39 -8.13 -10.18
C GLY A 39 -1.02 -7.77 -11.60
N LYS A 40 -1.33 -8.62 -12.59
CA LYS A 40 -0.97 -8.39 -14.00
C LYS A 40 -1.92 -7.45 -14.75
N GLY A 41 -2.93 -6.90 -14.08
CA GLY A 41 -3.95 -6.07 -14.72
C GLY A 41 -4.94 -6.87 -15.58
N ASP A 42 -5.04 -8.18 -15.34
CA ASP A 42 -5.80 -9.15 -16.14
C ASP A 42 -6.97 -9.78 -15.37
N GLY A 43 -7.50 -9.05 -14.38
CA GLY A 43 -8.63 -9.52 -13.58
C GLY A 43 -9.90 -9.76 -14.40
N PRO A 44 -10.88 -10.51 -13.88
CA PRO A 44 -12.13 -10.84 -14.58
C PRO A 44 -12.88 -9.65 -15.18
N ARG A 45 -12.75 -8.45 -14.59
CA ARG A 45 -13.37 -7.22 -15.12
C ARG A 45 -12.48 -6.43 -16.06
N ALA A 46 -11.18 -6.71 -16.13
CA ALA A 46 -10.20 -5.92 -16.87
C ALA A 46 -10.58 -5.74 -18.34
N ALA A 47 -11.11 -6.79 -18.98
CA ALA A 47 -11.53 -6.76 -20.39
C ALA A 47 -12.65 -5.74 -20.70
N THR A 48 -13.42 -5.33 -19.69
CA THR A 48 -14.57 -4.42 -19.84
C THR A 48 -14.30 -3.02 -19.28
N MET A 49 -13.12 -2.79 -18.71
CA MET A 49 -12.74 -1.50 -18.15
C MET A 49 -12.27 -0.55 -19.26
N GLN A 50 -12.75 0.69 -19.22
CA GLN A 50 -12.29 1.75 -20.13
C GLN A 50 -10.85 2.18 -19.84
N ILE A 51 -10.42 2.01 -18.59
CA ILE A 51 -9.06 2.26 -18.13
C ILE A 51 -8.40 0.93 -17.84
N LYS A 52 -7.29 0.65 -18.51
CA LYS A 52 -6.51 -0.56 -18.26
C LYS A 52 -5.97 -0.52 -16.82
N ALA A 53 -6.26 -1.57 -16.07
CA ALA A 53 -5.67 -1.78 -14.75
C ALA A 53 -4.14 -1.88 -14.89
N ILE A 54 -3.42 -1.21 -14.00
CA ILE A 54 -1.96 -1.24 -13.98
C ILE A 54 -1.45 -2.66 -13.69
N ASP A 55 -0.34 -3.02 -14.31
CA ASP A 55 0.39 -4.26 -14.08
C ASP A 55 1.48 -4.01 -13.04
N PHE A 56 1.26 -4.51 -11.83
CA PHE A 56 2.15 -4.38 -10.69
C PHE A 56 3.41 -5.26 -10.80
N THR A 57 3.48 -6.16 -11.79
CA THR A 57 4.64 -7.03 -12.00
C THR A 57 5.75 -6.37 -12.81
N GLN A 58 5.46 -5.22 -13.44
CA GLN A 58 6.45 -4.42 -14.16
C GLN A 58 7.23 -3.53 -13.18
N SER A 59 8.51 -3.83 -12.99
CA SER A 59 9.40 -3.10 -12.09
C SER A 59 9.51 -1.63 -12.45
N GLU A 60 9.53 -1.33 -13.75
CA GLU A 60 9.67 0.03 -14.28
C GLU A 60 8.49 0.91 -13.84
N VAL A 61 7.30 0.31 -13.72
CA VAL A 61 6.08 0.97 -13.29
C VAL A 61 6.07 1.18 -11.79
N MET A 62 6.53 0.20 -11.01
CA MET A 62 6.55 0.29 -9.55
C MET A 62 7.67 1.19 -9.03
N GLU A 63 8.75 1.36 -9.77
CA GLU A 63 9.85 2.27 -9.43
C GLU A 63 9.43 3.75 -9.48
N VAL A 64 8.56 4.11 -10.44
CA VAL A 64 8.12 5.50 -10.63
C VAL A 64 6.96 5.91 -9.72
N ILE A 65 6.28 4.95 -9.08
CA ILE A 65 5.15 5.21 -8.19
C ILE A 65 5.64 5.25 -6.73
N SER A 66 5.76 6.45 -6.18
CA SER A 66 6.04 6.59 -4.74
C SER A 66 4.91 5.99 -3.88
N PRO A 67 5.19 5.45 -2.68
CA PRO A 67 4.17 4.94 -1.76
C PRO A 67 3.05 5.96 -1.49
N LYS A 68 3.42 7.23 -1.29
CA LYS A 68 2.46 8.31 -1.06
C LYS A 68 1.63 8.62 -2.31
N ALA A 69 2.15 8.41 -3.51
CA ALA A 69 1.36 8.51 -4.75
C ALA A 69 0.39 7.34 -4.86
N PHE A 70 0.84 6.13 -4.55
CA PHE A 70 0.00 4.93 -4.54
C PHE A 70 -1.17 5.06 -3.54
N GLU A 71 -0.91 5.52 -2.32
CA GLU A 71 -1.96 5.82 -1.32
C GLU A 71 -2.99 6.81 -1.86
N ARG A 72 -2.54 7.89 -2.50
CA ARG A 72 -3.46 8.86 -3.12
C ARG A 72 -4.30 8.22 -4.23
N MET A 73 -3.73 7.34 -5.04
CA MET A 73 -4.46 6.62 -6.09
C MET A 73 -5.56 5.75 -5.47
N LEU A 74 -5.27 5.00 -4.40
CA LEU A 74 -6.25 4.16 -3.71
C LEU A 74 -7.43 4.98 -3.15
N PHE A 75 -7.15 6.12 -2.52
CA PHE A 75 -8.19 6.89 -1.81
C PHE A 75 -8.94 7.90 -2.69
N LYS A 76 -8.38 8.33 -3.83
CA LYS A 76 -9.03 9.29 -4.74
C LYS A 76 -9.74 8.64 -5.92
N ALA A 77 -9.35 7.42 -6.33
CA ALA A 77 -9.91 6.78 -7.51
C ALA A 77 -11.30 6.14 -7.29
N CYS A 78 -11.73 5.91 -6.04
CA CYS A 78 -13.03 5.33 -5.74
C CYS A 78 -13.86 6.26 -4.83
N PRO A 79 -14.77 7.09 -5.39
CA PRO A 79 -15.64 7.97 -4.62
C PRO A 79 -16.60 7.25 -3.66
N LEU A 80 -16.75 5.92 -3.83
CA LEU A 80 -17.77 5.12 -3.16
C LEU A 80 -17.20 4.11 -2.15
N TRP A 81 -15.90 4.16 -1.83
CA TRP A 81 -15.32 3.24 -0.85
C TRP A 81 -15.67 3.68 0.60
N PRO A 82 -16.52 2.96 1.35
CA PRO A 82 -16.91 3.35 2.71
C PRO A 82 -15.78 3.14 3.76
N GLY A 83 -14.71 2.42 3.39
CA GLY A 83 -13.60 2.06 4.29
C GLY A 83 -12.46 3.07 4.45
N THR A 84 -12.58 4.31 3.96
CA THR A 84 -11.61 5.38 4.30
C THR A 84 -11.59 5.72 5.79
N ARG A 85 -12.58 5.25 6.56
CA ARG A 85 -12.66 5.41 8.02
C ARG A 85 -11.95 4.32 8.83
N LEU A 86 -11.58 3.18 8.23
CA LEU A 86 -11.00 2.04 8.98
C LEU A 86 -9.47 1.94 8.92
N VAL A 87 -8.80 2.66 8.01
CA VAL A 87 -7.32 2.71 7.97
C VAL A 87 -6.77 3.94 8.71
N THR A 88 -7.62 4.92 9.04
CA THR A 88 -7.22 6.12 9.79
C THR A 88 -7.21 5.95 11.31
N SER A 89 -7.35 4.73 11.84
CA SER A 89 -7.41 4.50 13.29
C SER A 89 -6.20 3.77 13.89
N SER A 90 -5.08 3.62 13.16
CA SER A 90 -3.81 3.26 13.81
C SER A 90 -2.97 4.53 14.07
N PRO A 91 -2.70 4.88 15.34
CA PRO A 91 -1.98 6.09 15.71
C PRO A 91 -0.47 5.86 15.58
N LEU A 92 0.06 6.01 14.38
CA LEU A 92 1.50 6.24 14.21
C LEU A 92 1.70 7.59 13.52
N THR A 93 2.06 8.57 14.37
CA THR A 93 2.64 9.88 14.05
C THR A 93 1.76 10.89 13.30
N ARG A 94 0.78 11.48 14.01
CA ARG A 94 0.45 12.91 13.80
C ARG A 94 1.15 13.73 14.88
N SER A 95 2.46 13.90 14.72
CA SER A 95 3.23 14.95 15.38
C SER A 95 3.95 15.76 14.30
N GLY A 96 3.32 16.87 13.92
CA GLY A 96 3.82 17.78 12.90
C GLY A 96 2.85 18.94 12.78
N THR A 97 3.11 19.98 13.54
CA THR A 97 2.35 21.22 13.66
C THR A 97 2.43 22.06 12.37
N SER A 98 1.34 22.80 12.13
CA SER A 98 1.24 24.14 11.54
C SER A 98 2.12 24.54 10.34
N SER A 99 1.45 25.26 9.43
CA SER A 99 2.00 26.13 8.37
C SER A 99 2.84 25.45 7.31
N ASP A 100 2.22 25.16 6.17
CA ASP A 100 2.69 25.68 4.88
C ASP A 100 1.48 25.81 3.94
N MET A 101 1.51 26.93 3.21
CA MET A 101 0.45 27.49 2.35
C MET A 101 0.19 26.67 1.10
#